data_AF-C1E2P5-F1
#
_entry.id   AF-C1E2P5-F1
#
_cell.length_a   1.000
_cell.length_b   1.000
_cell.length_c   1.000
_cell.angle_alpha   90.00
_cell.angle_beta   90.00
_cell.angle_gamma   90.00
#
_symmetry.space_group_name_H-M   'P 1'
#
loop_
_entity.id
_entity.type
_entity.pdbx_description
1 polymer ?
#
loop_
_entity_poly.entity_id
_entity_poly.type
_entity_poly.pdbx_seq_one_letter_code
_entity_poly.pdbx_strand_id
1 'polypeptide(L)' 'DPWSLLGVKPGASADELKKAYRKEALKWHPDRHPDGPQKAAAEKKFKQVSEAYQQLSE' A
#
# COMPACT_ATOMS: atom_id res chain seq x y z
N ASP A 1 8.71 -3.66 -7.91
CA ASP A 1 7.97 -2.84 -8.87
C ASP A 1 6.84 -2.11 -8.14
N PRO A 2 6.79 -0.76 -8.17
CA PRO A 2 5.82 0.02 -7.40
C PRO A 2 4.36 -0.24 -7.84
N TRP A 3 4.13 -0.53 -9.14
CA TRP A 3 2.80 -0.87 -9.64
C TRP A 3 2.30 -2.20 -9.07
N SER A 4 3.18 -3.22 -9.07
CA SER A 4 2.86 -4.52 -8.47
C SER A 4 2.70 -4.45 -6.95
N LEU A 5 3.39 -3.53 -6.27
CA LEU A 5 3.22 -3.33 -4.83
C LEU A 5 1.79 -2.90 -4.51
N LEU A 6 1.30 -1.87 -5.21
CA LEU A 6 -0.09 -1.37 -5.12
C LEU A 6 -1.13 -2.33 -5.73
N GLY A 7 -0.69 -3.37 -6.44
CA GLY A 7 -1.58 -4.30 -7.15
C GLY A 7 -2.32 -3.66 -8.33
N VAL A 8 -1.68 -2.67 -8.96
CA VAL A 8 -2.20 -1.97 -10.15
C VAL A 8 -1.35 -2.27 -11.38
N LYS A 9 -1.91 -2.00 -12.56
CA LYS A 9 -1.17 -2.15 -13.82
C LYS A 9 -0.22 -0.98 -14.04
N PRO A 10 0.93 -1.19 -14.72
CA PRO A 10 1.78 -0.09 -15.16
C PRO A 10 1.00 0.89 -16.04
N GLY A 11 1.02 2.18 -15.69
CA GLY A 11 0.23 3.22 -16.36
C GLY A 11 -1.17 3.43 -15.80
N ALA A 12 -1.48 2.88 -14.61
CA ALA A 12 -2.73 3.19 -13.91
C ALA A 12 -2.87 4.70 -13.65
N SER A 13 -4.11 5.19 -13.69
CA SER A 13 -4.38 6.62 -13.42
C SER A 13 -4.20 6.96 -11.94
N ALA A 14 -4.02 8.24 -11.62
CA ALA A 14 -3.93 8.73 -10.24
C ALA A 14 -5.12 8.28 -9.35
N ASP A 15 -6.32 8.17 -9.92
CA ASP A 15 -7.50 7.64 -9.22
C ASP A 15 -7.35 6.16 -8.85
N GLU A 16 -6.83 5.33 -9.77
CA GLU A 16 -6.54 3.92 -9.50
C GLU A 16 -5.45 3.75 -8.45
N LEU A 17 -4.39 4.56 -8.53
CA LEU A 17 -3.32 4.59 -7.53
C LEU A 17 -3.86 4.92 -6.15
N LYS A 18 -4.72 5.95 -6.04
CA LYS A 18 -5.31 6.38 -4.78
C LYS A 18 -6.27 5.32 -4.21
N LYS A 19 -7.04 4.65 -5.08
CA LYS A 19 -7.97 3.59 -4.70
C LYS A 19 -7.24 2.33 -4.22
N ALA A 20 -6.17 1.96 -4.92
CA ALA A 20 -5.28 0.86 -4.54
C ALA A 20 -4.58 1.14 -3.21
N TYR A 21 -3.98 2.32 -3.07
CA TYR A 21 -3.34 2.78 -1.83
C TYR A 21 -4.30 2.68 -0.64
N ARG A 22 -5.52 3.23 -0.74
CA ARG A 22 -6.51 3.13 0.34
C ARG A 22 -6.84 1.67 0.69
N LYS A 23 -6.98 0.80 -0.32
CA LYS A 23 -7.34 -0.59 -0.11
C LYS A 23 -6.25 -1.36 0.62
N GLU A 24 -4.99 -1.14 0.27
CA GLU A 24 -3.86 -1.76 0.96
C GLU A 24 -3.56 -1.10 2.32
N ALA A 25 -3.67 0.22 2.43
CA ALA A 25 -3.55 0.94 3.69
C ALA A 25 -4.54 0.39 4.73
N LEU A 26 -5.81 0.19 4.34
CA LEU A 26 -6.83 -0.44 5.19
C LEU A 26 -6.58 -1.93 5.44
N LYS A 27 -5.84 -2.62 4.57
CA LYS A 27 -5.50 -4.04 4.75
C LYS A 27 -4.37 -4.21 5.75
N TRP A 28 -3.39 -3.32 5.74
CA TRP A 28 -2.20 -3.34 6.58
C TRP A 28 -2.27 -2.35 7.76
N HIS A 29 -3.44 -1.73 7.99
CA HIS A 29 -3.60 -0.75 9.06
C HIS A 29 -3.39 -1.40 10.44
N PRO A 30 -2.66 -0.75 11.37
CA PRO A 30 -2.41 -1.29 12.71
C PRO A 30 -3.68 -1.59 13.51
N ASP A 31 -4.77 -0.86 13.24
CA ASP A 31 -6.09 -1.14 13.84
C ASP A 31 -6.62 -2.55 13.53
N ARG A 32 -6.27 -3.11 12.35
CA ARG A 32 -6.64 -4.48 11.96
C ARG A 32 -5.57 -5.52 12.31
N HIS A 33 -4.40 -5.07 12.74
CA HIS A 33 -3.28 -5.90 13.18
C HIS A 33 -2.82 -5.45 14.58
N PRO A 34 -3.72 -5.53 15.59
CA PRO A 34 -3.48 -4.92 16.89
C PRO A 34 -2.33 -5.54 17.68
N ASP A 35 -2.00 -6.83 17.49
CA ASP A 35 -0.83 -7.43 18.13
C ASP A 35 -0.34 -8.72 17.43
N GLY A 36 0.94 -9.06 17.60
CA GLY A 36 1.57 -10.28 17.06
C GLY A 36 2.55 -10.08 15.88
N PRO A 37 3.12 -11.18 15.35
CA PRO A 37 4.17 -11.16 14.30
C PRO A 37 3.73 -10.49 12.99
N GLN A 38 2.42 -10.32 12.81
CA GLN A 38 1.81 -9.66 11.66
C GLN A 38 1.94 -8.13 11.70
N LYS A 39 2.14 -7.52 12.88
CA LYS A 39 2.29 -6.05 13.00
C LYS A 39 3.53 -5.55 12.27
N ALA A 40 4.68 -6.18 12.49
CA ALA A 40 5.93 -5.81 11.81
C ALA A 40 5.83 -6.02 10.29
N ALA A 41 5.16 -7.09 9.85
CA ALA A 41 4.90 -7.34 8.43
C ALA A 41 3.93 -6.30 7.84
N ALA A 42 2.90 -5.91 8.59
CA ALA A 42 1.93 -4.90 8.20
C ALA A 42 2.55 -3.51 8.11
N GLU A 43 3.36 -3.09 9.08
CA GLU A 43 4.11 -1.83 9.03
C GLU A 43 5.06 -1.79 7.83
N LYS A 44 5.81 -2.88 7.60
CA LYS A 44 6.71 -2.97 6.45
C LYS A 44 5.94 -2.87 5.13
N LYS A 45 4.84 -3.61 4.99
CA LYS A 45 3.96 -3.55 3.82
C LYS A 45 3.36 -2.16 3.62
N PHE A 46 2.83 -1.56 4.69
CA PHE A 46 2.24 -0.22 4.67
C PHE A 46 3.25 0.81 4.17
N LYS A 47 4.48 0.77 4.69
CA LYS A 47 5.57 1.65 4.25
C LYS A 47 5.89 1.47 2.75
N GLN A 48 6.02 0.24 2.29
CA GLN A 48 6.28 -0.06 0.87
C GLN A 48 5.16 0.44 -0.05
N VAL A 49 3.90 0.31 0.38
CA VAL A 49 2.72 0.78 -0.35
C VAL A 49 2.67 2.31 -0.40
N SER A 50 3.02 2.98 0.70
CA SER A 50 3.13 4.45 0.75
C SER A 50 4.25 4.97 -0.14
N GLU A 51 5.44 4.38 -0.11
CA GLU A 51 6.55 4.75 -1.00
C GLU A 51 6.18 4.54 -2.47
N ALA A 52 5.58 3.41 -2.81
CA ALA A 52 5.14 3.12 -4.18
C ALA A 52 4.09 4.12 -4.66
N TYR A 53 3.11 4.48 -3.81
CA TYR A 53 2.10 5.47 -4.17
C TYR A 53 2.71 6.85 -4.37
N GLN A 54 3.62 7.26 -3.49
CA GLN A 54 4.28 8.55 -3.59
C GLN A 54 5.11 8.66 -4.86
N GLN A 55 5.91 7.63 -5.17
CA GLN A 55 6.72 7.56 -6.39
C GLN A 55 5.88 7.57 -7.68
N LEU A 56 4.69 6.96 -7.67
CA LEU A 56 3.81 6.92 -8.83
C LEU A 56 2.86 8.12 -8.92
N SER A 57 2.75 8.91 -7.85
CA SER A 57 1.92 10.11 -7.77
C SER A 57 2.73 11.41 -7.99
N GLU A 58 4.05 11.32 -8.11
CA GLU A 58 4.95 12.39 -8.55
C GLU A 58 4.99 12.54 -10.08
#